data_AF-B9A8S7-F1
#
_entry.id   AF-B9A8S7-F1
#
_cell.length_a   1.000
_cell.length_b   1.000
_cell.length_c   1.000
_cell.angle_alpha   90.00
_cell.angle_beta   90.00
_cell.angle_gamma   90.00
#
_symmetry.space_group_name_H-M   'P 1'
#
loop_
_entity.id
_entity.type
_entity.pdbx_description
1 polymer ?
#
loop_
_entity_poly.entity_id
_entity_poly.type
_entity_poly.pdbx_seq_one_letter_code
_entity_poly.pdbx_strand_id
1 'polypeptide(L)'
;MVLKSFHEQIADLLSSNSSWVNPSQNHIKAARYLFDLGLIKMQERYYIVCSREEDHLDWPNVIDPSCSNEIFIDPDFDEACDDAICENCSRHILPNTYKKQRFHLLSIYLNIEKIIDWFETKLNDSRLMWEKVEKGVYYICNQGRIVNLIILDFCTDAIFLTIDKLRVHPTVLITLKKDIPNLLLNLYVVPMVKLFCQLKTVTEIFQEADKRGVPEVVENTSLQVLPASYISLKRVEPIIPTKLLELQVVKGMVYVNSIEVINKKAASCLNIFRILFKQFLHDCEKELPPEKHTLLNINQLEKLLGLSLEADLEHQIRKPLNKMQKTIKATLAEKLGLSIERDDVIQTLGWQRSSHGYRINPFTLTIKK
;
A
#
# COMPACT_ATOMS: atom_id res chain seq x y z
N MET A 1 23.06 -15.73 20.64
CA MET A 1 21.99 -14.93 19.98
C MET A 1 20.78 -15.83 19.86
N VAL A 2 19.73 -15.58 20.64
CA VAL A 2 18.61 -16.52 20.86
C VAL A 2 17.81 -16.65 19.56
N LEU A 3 17.62 -17.88 19.08
CA LEU A 3 16.65 -18.22 18.04
C LEU A 3 15.27 -17.81 18.56
N LYS A 4 14.81 -16.61 18.23
CA LYS A 4 13.38 -16.27 18.33
C LYS A 4 12.61 -17.41 17.64
N SER A 5 11.62 -17.93 18.32
CA SER A 5 10.86 -19.09 17.86
C SER A 5 9.96 -18.72 16.67
N PHE A 6 9.76 -19.64 15.73
CA PHE A 6 9.06 -19.39 14.44
C PHE A 6 7.73 -18.61 14.57
N HIS A 7 7.00 -18.85 15.65
CA HIS A 7 5.74 -18.16 15.95
C HIS A 7 5.93 -16.67 16.28
N GLU A 8 7.04 -16.28 16.90
CA GLU A 8 7.33 -14.87 17.19
C GLU A 8 7.60 -14.09 15.92
N GLN A 9 8.29 -14.67 14.92
CA GLN A 9 8.47 -13.99 13.64
C GLN A 9 7.14 -13.80 12.90
N ILE A 10 6.26 -14.81 12.91
CA ILE A 10 4.93 -14.67 12.31
C ILE A 10 4.12 -13.58 13.05
N ALA A 11 4.14 -13.57 14.39
CA ALA A 11 3.46 -12.55 15.17
C ALA A 11 4.00 -11.14 14.88
N ASP A 12 5.33 -10.99 14.79
CA ASP A 12 5.99 -9.74 14.45
C ASP A 12 5.54 -9.26 13.05
N LEU A 13 5.47 -10.15 12.05
CA LEU A 13 5.03 -9.84 10.68
C LEU A 13 3.54 -9.48 10.56
N LEU A 14 2.67 -10.11 11.36
CA LEU A 14 1.22 -9.83 11.34
C LEU A 14 0.85 -8.56 12.11
N SER A 15 1.72 -8.10 13.01
CA SER A 15 1.51 -6.89 13.80
C SER A 15 1.89 -5.61 13.04
N SER A 16 2.86 -5.71 12.12
CA SER A 16 3.28 -4.60 11.28
C SER A 16 2.57 -4.65 9.93
N ASN A 17 1.67 -3.71 9.67
CA ASN A 17 1.09 -3.50 8.33
C ASN A 17 2.11 -2.82 7.39
N SER A 18 3.38 -3.21 7.42
CA SER A 18 4.44 -2.38 6.86
C SER A 18 5.67 -3.16 6.46
N SER A 19 6.38 -2.57 5.49
CA SER A 19 7.62 -3.03 4.93
C SER A 19 8.73 -3.15 5.98
N TRP A 20 9.62 -4.12 5.78
CA TRP A 20 10.77 -4.41 6.62
C TRP A 20 12.05 -4.16 5.83
N VAL A 21 12.95 -3.35 6.38
CA VAL A 21 14.28 -3.12 5.82
C VAL A 21 15.26 -4.10 6.47
N ASN A 22 16.00 -4.82 5.63
CA ASN A 22 16.94 -5.88 5.99
C ASN A 22 16.33 -6.92 6.96
N PRO A 23 15.22 -7.57 6.59
CA PRO A 23 14.62 -8.61 7.42
C PRO A 23 15.59 -9.79 7.60
N SER A 24 15.61 -10.40 8.79
CA SER A 24 16.44 -11.60 8.98
C SER A 24 15.90 -12.78 8.17
N GLN A 25 16.76 -13.77 7.89
CA GLN A 25 16.39 -14.99 7.16
C GLN A 25 15.15 -15.69 7.76
N ASN A 26 14.99 -15.62 9.09
CA ASN A 26 13.84 -16.22 9.78
C ASN A 26 12.53 -15.47 9.47
N HIS A 27 12.55 -14.15 9.35
CA HIS A 27 11.37 -13.38 8.95
C HIS A 27 11.01 -13.64 7.50
N ILE A 28 11.99 -13.76 6.61
CA ILE A 28 11.74 -14.11 5.20
C ILE A 28 11.10 -15.50 5.10
N LYS A 29 11.62 -16.49 5.84
CA LYS A 29 11.03 -17.84 5.90
C LYS A 29 9.59 -17.82 6.45
N ALA A 30 9.35 -17.05 7.51
CA ALA A 30 8.01 -16.90 8.09
C ALA A 30 7.04 -16.22 7.12
N ALA A 31 7.47 -15.19 6.39
CA ALA A 31 6.68 -14.53 5.37
C ALA A 31 6.35 -15.49 4.21
N ARG A 32 7.32 -16.25 3.72
CA ARG A 32 7.08 -17.27 2.68
C ARG A 32 6.07 -18.32 3.10
N TYR A 33 6.15 -18.81 4.34
CA TYR A 33 5.15 -19.72 4.89
C TYR A 33 3.74 -19.13 4.86
N LEU A 34 3.56 -17.87 5.29
CA LEU A 34 2.26 -17.19 5.21
C LEU A 34 1.80 -16.94 3.77
N PHE A 35 2.73 -16.68 2.85
CA PHE A 35 2.46 -16.48 1.44
C PHE A 35 1.99 -17.78 0.77
N ASP A 36 2.64 -18.90 1.06
CA ASP A 36 2.28 -20.23 0.56
C ASP A 36 0.88 -20.66 1.03
N LEU A 37 0.48 -20.22 2.23
CA LEU A 37 -0.89 -20.38 2.75
C LEU A 37 -1.90 -19.41 2.11
N GLY A 38 -1.45 -18.46 1.27
CA GLY A 38 -2.29 -17.44 0.64
C GLY A 38 -2.78 -16.33 1.58
N LEU A 39 -2.27 -16.30 2.82
CA LEU A 39 -2.71 -15.37 3.87
C LEU A 39 -2.14 -13.97 3.68
N ILE A 40 -0.98 -13.87 3.02
CA ILE A 40 -0.35 -12.60 2.69
C ILE A 40 0.03 -12.55 1.22
N LYS A 41 0.18 -11.33 0.70
CA LYS A 41 0.99 -11.05 -0.48
C LYS A 41 2.33 -10.51 0.00
N MET A 42 3.41 -10.88 -0.67
CA MET A 42 4.74 -10.36 -0.36
C MET A 42 5.42 -9.82 -1.61
N GLN A 43 6.23 -8.79 -1.42
CA GLN A 43 7.09 -8.21 -2.45
C GLN A 43 8.48 -8.01 -1.86
N GLU A 44 9.46 -8.67 -2.47
CA GLU A 44 10.88 -8.51 -2.17
C GLU A 44 11.48 -7.56 -3.22
N ARG A 45 12.13 -6.49 -2.77
CA ARG A 45 12.88 -5.57 -3.64
C ARG A 45 14.21 -5.22 -3.00
N TYR A 46 15.19 -4.89 -3.82
CA TYR A 46 16.42 -4.29 -3.36
C TYR A 46 16.42 -2.81 -3.72
N TYR A 47 16.99 -2.00 -2.83
CA TYR A 47 17.21 -0.59 -3.11
C TYR A 47 18.56 -0.14 -2.58
N ILE A 48 19.01 0.99 -3.11
CA ILE A 48 20.16 1.72 -2.61
C ILE A 48 19.73 3.13 -2.23
N VAL A 49 20.53 3.79 -1.40
CA VAL A 49 20.32 5.20 -1.05
C VAL A 49 21.26 6.05 -1.89
N CYS A 50 20.74 7.13 -2.47
CA CYS A 50 21.50 7.99 -3.37
C CYS A 50 22.80 8.52 -2.74
N SER A 51 22.69 9.24 -1.63
CA SER A 51 23.82 9.76 -0.86
C SER A 51 23.84 9.10 0.51
N ARG A 52 24.97 8.48 0.85
CA ARG A 52 25.16 7.84 2.14
C ARG A 52 26.63 7.89 2.54
N GLU A 53 26.92 8.36 3.74
CA GLU A 53 28.29 8.61 4.23
C GLU A 53 29.12 7.32 4.34
N GLU A 54 28.46 6.20 4.64
CA GLU A 54 29.11 4.89 4.74
C GLU A 54 29.51 4.30 3.38
N ASP A 55 28.99 4.82 2.27
CA ASP A 55 29.40 4.43 0.92
C ASP A 55 30.67 5.21 0.51
N HIS A 56 31.79 4.97 1.19
CA HIS A 56 33.02 5.77 1.06
C HIS A 56 33.58 5.88 -0.37
N LEU A 57 33.35 4.87 -1.22
CA LEU A 57 33.78 4.89 -2.63
C LEU A 57 32.87 5.76 -3.52
N ASP A 58 31.62 5.95 -3.12
CA ASP A 58 30.65 6.79 -3.82
C ASP A 58 30.80 8.27 -3.42
N TRP A 59 31.18 8.52 -2.16
CA TRP A 59 31.20 9.85 -1.54
C TRP A 59 31.91 10.95 -2.35
N PRO A 60 33.09 10.72 -2.97
CA PRO A 60 33.77 11.75 -3.77
C PRO A 60 32.96 12.22 -5.00
N ASN A 61 31.98 11.42 -5.43
CA ASN A 61 31.17 11.67 -6.61
C ASN A 61 29.76 12.19 -6.25
N VAL A 62 29.46 12.37 -4.95
CA VAL A 62 28.17 12.86 -4.45
C VAL A 62 28.07 14.37 -4.66
N ILE A 63 27.04 14.80 -5.42
CA ILE A 63 26.76 16.21 -5.69
C ILE A 63 25.96 16.85 -4.54
N ASP A 64 24.98 16.11 -4.02
CA ASP A 64 24.12 16.56 -2.91
C ASP A 64 24.20 15.55 -1.76
N PRO A 65 24.97 15.85 -0.72
CA PRO A 65 25.12 14.99 0.47
C PRO A 65 23.80 14.71 1.19
N SER A 66 22.82 15.62 1.08
CA SER A 66 21.53 15.52 1.78
C SER A 66 20.51 14.62 1.08
N CYS A 67 20.81 14.16 -0.14
CA CYS A 67 19.87 13.39 -0.94
C CYS A 67 19.75 11.92 -0.47
N SER A 68 18.71 11.64 0.33
CA SER A 68 18.39 10.31 0.87
C SER A 68 17.45 9.47 0.00
N ASN A 69 17.29 9.81 -1.28
CA ASN A 69 16.34 9.13 -2.17
C ASN A 69 16.65 7.62 -2.29
N GLU A 70 15.62 6.80 -2.10
CA GLU A 70 15.68 5.35 -2.28
C GLU A 70 15.51 5.02 -3.77
N ILE A 71 16.42 4.21 -4.29
CA ILE A 71 16.46 3.83 -5.71
C ILE A 71 16.39 2.32 -5.77
N PHE A 72 15.26 1.81 -6.25
CA PHE A 72 15.04 0.39 -6.40
C PHE A 72 15.87 -0.14 -7.57
N ILE A 73 16.54 -1.27 -7.32
CA ILE A 73 17.38 -1.96 -8.29
C ILE A 73 16.73 -3.29 -8.60
N ASP A 74 16.57 -3.56 -9.90
CA ASP A 74 16.04 -4.83 -10.38
C ASP A 74 17.04 -5.98 -10.15
N PRO A 75 16.57 -7.23 -9.96
CA PRO A 75 17.45 -8.36 -9.68
C PRO A 75 18.50 -8.63 -10.77
N ASP A 76 18.19 -8.29 -12.02
CA ASP A 76 18.99 -8.46 -13.22
C ASP A 76 19.76 -7.19 -13.64
N PHE A 77 19.78 -6.15 -12.79
CA PHE A 77 20.46 -4.89 -13.06
C PHE A 77 21.95 -5.07 -13.39
N ASP A 78 22.34 -4.62 -14.58
CA ASP A 78 23.71 -4.63 -15.08
C ASP A 78 24.16 -3.21 -15.43
N GLU A 79 25.13 -2.66 -14.70
CA GLU A 79 25.68 -1.33 -14.96
C GLU A 79 26.29 -1.14 -16.34
N ALA A 80 26.68 -2.22 -17.02
CA ALA A 80 27.19 -2.12 -18.39
C ALA A 80 26.08 -1.80 -19.40
N CYS A 81 24.83 -2.08 -19.04
CA CYS A 81 23.66 -1.95 -19.91
C CYS A 81 22.60 -0.99 -19.37
N ASP A 82 22.53 -0.80 -18.05
CA ASP A 82 21.47 -0.10 -17.33
C ASP A 82 22.00 1.17 -16.62
N ASP A 83 21.25 2.26 -16.78
CA ASP A 83 21.50 3.51 -16.07
C ASP A 83 20.69 3.60 -14.77
N ALA A 84 21.37 3.63 -13.62
CA ALA A 84 20.73 3.99 -12.35
C ALA A 84 20.82 5.51 -12.10
N ILE A 85 19.71 6.23 -12.23
CA ILE A 85 19.68 7.70 -12.02
C ILE A 85 18.85 8.03 -10.78
N CYS A 86 19.40 8.88 -9.90
CA CYS A 86 18.65 9.40 -8.77
C CYS A 86 17.51 10.30 -9.25
N GLU A 87 16.28 9.92 -8.90
CA GLU A 87 15.09 10.66 -9.25
C GLU A 87 14.98 12.05 -8.58
N ASN A 88 15.71 12.27 -7.49
CA ASN A 88 15.67 13.51 -6.72
C ASN A 88 16.73 14.52 -7.20
N CYS A 89 18.01 14.13 -7.18
CA CYS A 89 19.11 15.01 -7.58
C CYS A 89 19.59 14.82 -9.03
N SER A 90 18.96 13.93 -9.80
CA SER A 90 19.31 13.62 -11.21
C SER A 90 20.74 13.12 -11.43
N ARG A 91 21.42 12.68 -10.35
CA ARG A 91 22.77 12.12 -10.38
C ARG A 91 22.77 10.71 -10.98
N HIS A 92 23.69 10.43 -11.88
CA HIS A 92 24.00 9.06 -12.29
C HIS A 92 24.70 8.34 -11.14
N ILE A 93 24.19 7.16 -10.81
CA ILE A 93 24.70 6.31 -9.75
C ILE A 93 25.25 5.06 -10.39
N LEU A 94 26.41 4.63 -9.90
CA LEU A 94 27.01 3.35 -10.24
C LEU A 94 27.03 2.46 -8.99
N PRO A 95 25.91 1.75 -8.68
CA PRO A 95 25.79 0.84 -7.53
C PRO A 95 26.91 -0.21 -7.38
N ASN A 96 27.28 -0.96 -8.42
CA ASN A 96 28.32 -1.99 -8.45
C ASN A 96 29.72 -1.37 -8.47
N THR A 97 29.96 -0.36 -9.32
CA THR A 97 31.28 0.31 -9.42
C THR A 97 31.68 0.95 -8.08
N TYR A 98 30.75 1.65 -7.43
CA TYR A 98 30.99 2.27 -6.13
C TYR A 98 30.66 1.37 -4.94
N LYS A 99 30.31 0.10 -5.19
CA LYS A 99 29.97 -0.90 -4.16
C LYS A 99 28.97 -0.38 -3.11
N LYS A 100 27.93 0.33 -3.57
CA LYS A 100 26.93 0.93 -2.68
C LYS A 100 26.21 -0.16 -1.89
N GLN A 101 25.91 0.13 -0.62
CA GLN A 101 25.17 -0.80 0.20
C GLN A 101 23.75 -1.01 -0.36
N ARG A 102 23.42 -2.28 -0.65
CA ARG A 102 22.07 -2.70 -1.01
C ARG A 102 21.26 -3.02 0.24
N PHE A 103 20.04 -2.51 0.29
CA PHE A 103 19.07 -2.78 1.33
C PHE A 103 18.00 -3.73 0.79
N HIS A 104 17.66 -4.74 1.56
CA HIS A 104 16.59 -5.68 1.23
C HIS A 104 15.28 -5.19 1.84
N LEU A 105 14.31 -4.83 0.99
CA LEU A 105 12.98 -4.44 1.42
C LEU A 105 12.01 -5.61 1.24
N LEU A 106 11.38 -6.04 2.32
CA LEU A 106 10.29 -7.00 2.32
C LEU A 106 8.99 -6.27 2.65
N SER A 107 8.11 -6.11 1.66
CA SER A 107 6.78 -5.55 1.86
C SER A 107 5.75 -6.66 1.95
N ILE A 108 4.87 -6.59 2.94
CA ILE A 108 3.86 -7.61 3.22
C ILE A 108 2.49 -6.92 3.25
N TYR A 109 1.51 -7.56 2.63
CA TYR A 109 0.13 -7.12 2.58
C TYR A 109 -0.77 -8.26 3.03
N LEU A 110 -1.57 -8.04 4.07
CA LEU A 110 -2.51 -9.05 4.56
C LEU A 110 -3.65 -9.26 3.56
N ASN A 111 -3.97 -10.51 3.27
CA ASN A 111 -5.15 -10.87 2.49
C ASN A 111 -6.30 -11.22 3.43
N ILE A 112 -7.04 -10.20 3.86
CA ILE A 112 -8.10 -10.32 4.87
C ILE A 112 -9.14 -11.38 4.50
N GLU A 113 -9.55 -11.43 3.23
CA GLU A 113 -10.53 -12.41 2.75
C GLU A 113 -10.01 -13.83 2.89
N LYS A 114 -8.77 -14.09 2.44
CA LYS A 114 -8.15 -15.40 2.58
C LYS A 114 -7.90 -15.82 4.03
N ILE A 115 -7.60 -14.87 4.91
CA ILE A 115 -7.46 -15.17 6.35
C ILE A 115 -8.80 -15.62 6.94
N ILE A 116 -9.89 -14.96 6.57
CA ILE A 116 -11.24 -15.34 7.00
C ILE A 116 -11.61 -16.71 6.42
N ASP A 117 -11.43 -16.92 5.12
CA ASP A 117 -11.70 -18.20 4.45
C ASP A 117 -10.92 -19.35 5.10
N TRP A 118 -9.64 -19.11 5.41
CA TRP A 118 -8.77 -20.08 6.08
C TRP A 118 -9.31 -20.43 7.47
N PHE A 119 -9.74 -19.43 8.23
CA PHE A 119 -10.29 -19.64 9.57
C PHE A 119 -11.61 -20.40 9.54
N GLU A 120 -12.52 -20.05 8.62
CA GLU A 120 -13.78 -20.76 8.41
C GLU A 120 -13.57 -22.21 7.94
N THR A 121 -12.53 -22.46 7.13
CA THR A 121 -12.11 -23.82 6.79
C THR A 121 -11.69 -24.60 8.05
N LYS A 122 -10.93 -23.97 8.96
CA LYS A 122 -10.57 -24.61 10.24
C LYS A 122 -11.75 -24.85 11.17
N LEU A 123 -12.77 -23.99 11.13
CA LEU A 123 -14.04 -24.25 11.83
C LEU A 123 -14.74 -25.48 11.26
N ASN A 124 -14.84 -25.60 9.94
CA ASN A 124 -15.42 -26.78 9.28
C ASN A 124 -14.67 -28.08 9.59
N ASP A 125 -13.33 -28.03 9.60
CA ASP A 125 -12.48 -29.19 9.96
C ASP A 125 -12.69 -29.65 11.41
N SER A 126 -13.10 -28.74 12.31
CA SER A 126 -13.20 -29.01 13.75
C SER A 126 -14.37 -29.91 14.16
N ARG A 127 -15.31 -30.19 13.24
CA ARG A 127 -16.58 -30.88 13.49
C ARG A 127 -17.50 -30.22 14.54
N LEU A 128 -17.21 -28.99 14.93
CA LEU A 128 -18.08 -28.19 15.79
C LEU A 128 -19.18 -27.56 14.92
N MET A 129 -20.38 -27.42 15.49
CA MET A 129 -21.42 -26.62 14.84
C MET A 129 -21.08 -25.15 15.02
N TRP A 130 -21.12 -24.37 13.95
CA TRP A 130 -20.83 -22.94 14.03
C TRP A 130 -21.75 -22.14 13.10
N GLU A 131 -22.00 -20.90 13.50
CA GLU A 131 -22.76 -19.92 12.73
C GLU A 131 -21.97 -18.60 12.68
N LYS A 132 -21.93 -18.00 11.49
CA LYS A 132 -21.38 -16.67 11.30
C LYS A 132 -22.46 -15.63 11.56
N VAL A 133 -22.23 -14.78 12.55
CA VAL A 133 -23.19 -13.73 12.94
C VAL A 133 -22.87 -12.43 12.23
N GLU A 134 -21.58 -12.08 12.20
CA GLU A 134 -21.04 -10.95 11.46
C GLU A 134 -19.61 -11.26 10.99
N LYS A 135 -19.04 -10.40 10.15
CA LYS A 135 -17.63 -10.49 9.77
C LYS A 135 -16.75 -10.51 11.02
N GLY A 136 -16.03 -11.62 11.20
CA GLY A 136 -15.15 -11.82 12.36
C GLY A 136 -15.86 -12.29 13.63
N VAL A 137 -17.18 -12.49 13.65
CA VAL A 137 -17.94 -12.93 14.83
C VAL A 137 -18.65 -14.25 14.54
N TYR A 138 -18.36 -15.25 15.37
CA TYR A 138 -18.88 -16.61 15.21
C TYR A 138 -19.46 -17.13 16.52
N TYR A 139 -20.59 -17.83 16.44
CA TYR A 139 -21.10 -18.66 17.52
C TYR A 139 -20.73 -20.10 17.26
N ILE A 140 -20.11 -20.75 18.23
CA ILE A 140 -19.75 -22.16 18.17
C ILE A 140 -20.56 -22.90 19.20
N CYS A 141 -21.19 -23.99 18.78
CA CYS A 141 -21.98 -24.87 19.62
C CYS A 141 -21.41 -26.29 19.63
N ASN A 142 -21.31 -26.87 20.82
CA ASN A 142 -21.02 -28.29 21.00
C ASN A 142 -21.76 -28.82 22.22
N GLN A 143 -22.48 -29.93 22.07
CA GLN A 143 -23.22 -30.59 23.16
C GLN A 143 -24.12 -29.63 23.97
N GLY A 144 -24.75 -28.66 23.30
CA GLY A 144 -25.65 -27.67 23.92
C GLY A 144 -24.93 -26.50 24.61
N ARG A 145 -23.60 -26.43 24.58
CA ARG A 145 -22.81 -25.30 25.08
C ARG A 145 -22.45 -24.37 23.93
N ILE A 146 -22.64 -23.06 24.13
CA ILE A 146 -22.39 -22.02 23.13
C ILE A 146 -21.20 -21.17 23.61
N VAL A 147 -20.24 -20.95 22.72
CA VAL A 147 -19.09 -20.07 22.92
C VAL A 147 -19.03 -19.06 21.78
N ASN A 148 -18.83 -17.79 22.12
CA ASN A 148 -18.63 -16.73 21.14
C ASN A 148 -17.13 -16.65 20.78
N LEU A 149 -16.79 -16.69 19.49
CA LEU A 149 -15.46 -16.35 18.99
C LEU A 149 -15.51 -15.01 18.25
N ILE A 150 -14.67 -14.07 18.64
CA ILE A 150 -14.58 -12.75 18.02
C ILE A 150 -13.14 -12.52 17.54
N ILE A 151 -12.95 -12.44 16.22
CA ILE A 151 -11.69 -12.01 15.61
C ILE A 151 -11.65 -10.48 15.62
N LEU A 152 -10.86 -9.95 16.54
CA LEU A 152 -10.86 -8.55 16.92
C LEU A 152 -10.53 -7.61 15.75
N ASP A 153 -9.55 -7.97 14.93
CA ASP A 153 -9.13 -7.18 13.77
C ASP A 153 -10.16 -7.14 12.64
N PHE A 154 -11.18 -8.02 12.67
CA PHE A 154 -12.21 -8.12 11.63
C PHE A 154 -13.61 -7.77 12.12
N CYS A 155 -13.80 -7.61 13.43
CA CYS A 155 -15.06 -7.22 14.04
C CYS A 155 -15.43 -5.80 13.63
N THR A 156 -16.45 -5.65 12.79
CA THR A 156 -16.89 -4.35 12.27
C THR A 156 -17.87 -3.64 13.18
N ASP A 157 -18.74 -4.38 13.86
CA ASP A 157 -19.71 -3.82 14.79
C ASP A 157 -19.21 -3.89 16.23
N ALA A 158 -19.14 -2.72 16.87
CA ALA A 158 -18.71 -2.55 18.25
C ALA A 158 -19.71 -3.14 19.26
N ILE A 159 -20.96 -3.37 18.87
CA ILE A 159 -22.01 -3.93 19.74
C ILE A 159 -21.58 -5.29 20.31
N PHE A 160 -20.87 -6.12 19.53
CA PHE A 160 -20.39 -7.43 19.98
C PHE A 160 -19.30 -7.37 21.05
N LEU A 161 -18.69 -6.19 21.26
CA LEU A 161 -17.65 -5.94 22.25
C LEU A 161 -18.17 -5.19 23.50
N THR A 162 -19.49 -5.04 23.62
CA THR A 162 -20.14 -4.49 24.81
C THR A 162 -20.15 -5.51 25.94
N ILE A 163 -20.03 -5.05 27.18
CA ILE A 163 -20.05 -5.91 28.37
C ILE A 163 -21.29 -6.81 28.38
N ASP A 164 -22.47 -6.26 28.05
CA ASP A 164 -23.72 -7.02 28.07
C ASP A 164 -23.72 -8.21 27.10
N LYS A 165 -23.13 -8.06 25.90
CA LYS A 165 -23.03 -9.14 24.92
C LYS A 165 -21.98 -10.18 25.32
N LEU A 166 -20.88 -9.75 25.91
CA LEU A 166 -19.79 -10.61 26.35
C LEU A 166 -20.15 -11.44 27.60
N ARG A 167 -21.23 -11.07 28.31
CA ARG A 167 -21.77 -11.78 29.48
C ARG A 167 -22.75 -12.91 29.15
N VAL A 168 -23.28 -12.96 27.92
CA VAL A 168 -24.32 -13.94 27.56
C VAL A 168 -23.75 -15.35 27.44
N HIS A 169 -22.58 -15.46 26.82
CA HIS A 169 -21.89 -16.73 26.58
C HIS A 169 -20.38 -16.56 26.81
N PRO A 170 -19.66 -17.62 27.21
CA PRO A 170 -18.20 -17.60 27.25
C PRO A 170 -17.65 -17.07 25.92
N THR A 171 -16.76 -16.08 26.00
CA THR A 171 -16.26 -15.38 24.81
C THR A 171 -14.74 -15.47 24.70
N VAL A 172 -14.26 -15.77 23.50
CA VAL A 172 -12.84 -15.73 23.16
C VAL A 172 -12.58 -14.61 22.17
N LEU A 173 -11.57 -13.80 22.47
CA LEU A 173 -11.03 -12.85 21.50
C LEU A 173 -9.86 -13.47 20.76
N ILE A 174 -9.89 -13.42 19.43
CA ILE A 174 -8.79 -13.82 18.56
C ILE A 174 -8.15 -12.56 17.97
N THR A 175 -6.84 -12.41 18.09
CA THR A 175 -6.10 -11.23 17.59
C THR A 175 -5.06 -11.63 16.54
N LEU A 176 -4.95 -10.86 15.47
CA LEU A 176 -3.83 -10.94 14.52
C LEU A 176 -2.60 -10.21 15.06
N LYS A 177 -2.82 -9.11 15.79
CA LYS A 177 -1.76 -8.29 16.37
C LYS A 177 -1.23 -8.88 17.66
N LYS A 178 0.06 -8.66 17.90
CA LYS A 178 0.79 -9.06 19.10
C LYS A 178 0.35 -8.26 20.33
N ASP A 179 0.10 -6.97 20.15
CA ASP A 179 -0.30 -6.07 21.24
C ASP A 179 -1.81 -5.92 21.27
N ILE A 180 -2.40 -6.21 22.44
CA ILE A 180 -3.81 -5.99 22.74
C ILE A 180 -3.86 -4.88 23.80
N PRO A 181 -4.75 -3.89 23.68
CA PRO A 181 -4.90 -2.86 24.70
C PRO A 181 -5.40 -3.48 25.99
N ASN A 182 -5.21 -2.77 27.09
CA ASN A 182 -5.74 -3.18 28.38
C ASN A 182 -7.25 -3.33 28.29
N LEU A 183 -7.72 -4.58 28.39
CA LEU A 183 -9.13 -4.93 28.38
C LEU A 183 -9.72 -4.64 29.77
N LEU A 184 -10.93 -4.07 29.79
CA LEU A 184 -11.67 -3.85 31.05
C LEU A 184 -12.14 -5.17 31.70
N LEU A 185 -12.26 -6.23 30.90
CA LEU A 185 -12.65 -7.57 31.35
C LEU A 185 -11.48 -8.54 31.18
N ASN A 186 -11.36 -9.50 32.11
CA ASN A 186 -10.45 -10.63 31.96
C ASN A 186 -11.01 -11.64 30.94
N LEU A 187 -10.86 -11.32 29.66
CA LEU A 187 -11.31 -12.17 28.55
C LEU A 187 -10.22 -13.17 28.16
N TYR A 188 -10.65 -14.33 27.69
CA TYR A 188 -9.71 -15.28 27.10
C TYR A 188 -9.28 -14.79 25.71
N VAL A 189 -8.01 -14.38 25.59
CA VAL A 189 -7.45 -13.89 24.33
C VAL A 189 -6.48 -14.90 23.73
N VAL A 190 -6.62 -15.16 22.44
CA VAL A 190 -5.79 -16.11 21.68
C VAL A 190 -5.20 -15.42 20.45
N PRO A 191 -3.86 -15.31 20.35
CA PRO A 191 -3.21 -14.87 19.13
C PRO A 191 -3.47 -15.85 17.98
N MET A 192 -3.92 -15.35 16.82
CA MET A 192 -4.23 -16.14 15.64
C MET A 192 -3.00 -16.90 15.12
N VAL A 193 -1.80 -16.38 15.36
CA VAL A 193 -0.53 -17.09 15.10
C VAL A 193 -0.47 -18.47 15.75
N LYS A 194 -1.10 -18.68 16.91
CA LYS A 194 -1.15 -20.01 17.54
C LYS A 194 -1.95 -21.01 16.72
N LEU A 195 -2.96 -20.54 15.99
CA LEU A 195 -3.74 -21.36 15.06
C LEU A 195 -2.93 -21.63 13.78
N PHE A 196 -2.28 -20.61 13.20
CA PHE A 196 -1.46 -20.78 11.99
C PHE A 196 -0.30 -21.76 12.18
N CYS A 197 0.32 -21.74 13.36
CA CYS A 197 1.41 -22.64 13.73
C CYS A 197 0.92 -23.98 14.31
N GLN A 198 -0.39 -24.25 14.31
CA GLN A 198 -1.00 -25.46 14.88
C GLN A 198 -0.62 -25.73 16.35
N LEU A 199 -0.28 -24.67 17.09
CA LEU A 199 0.03 -24.74 18.53
C LEU A 199 -1.24 -24.84 19.37
N LYS A 200 -2.37 -24.41 18.81
CA LYS A 200 -3.71 -24.63 19.35
C LYS A 200 -4.68 -24.97 18.23
N THR A 201 -5.65 -25.81 18.53
CA THR A 201 -6.80 -26.09 17.65
C THR A 201 -8.02 -25.28 18.06
N VAL A 202 -8.98 -25.12 17.13
CA VAL A 202 -10.27 -24.47 17.44
C VAL A 202 -11.01 -25.21 18.56
N THR A 203 -10.94 -26.54 18.57
CA THR A 203 -11.56 -27.39 19.59
C THR A 203 -10.96 -27.16 20.99
N GLU A 204 -9.63 -27.04 21.09
CA GLU A 204 -8.97 -26.70 22.35
C GLU A 204 -9.34 -25.29 22.83
N ILE A 205 -9.46 -24.33 21.91
CA ILE A 205 -9.91 -22.97 22.24
C ILE A 205 -11.33 -23.00 22.79
N PHE A 206 -12.24 -23.74 22.14
CA PHE A 206 -13.62 -23.91 22.59
C PHE A 206 -13.69 -24.51 23.99
N GLN A 207 -12.99 -25.63 24.23
CA GLN A 207 -13.00 -26.32 25.53
C GLN A 207 -12.43 -25.44 26.65
N GLU A 208 -11.36 -24.69 26.37
CA GLU A 208 -10.75 -23.78 27.34
C GLU A 208 -11.68 -22.59 27.65
N ALA A 209 -12.36 -22.05 26.63
CA ALA A 209 -13.34 -20.98 26.82
C ALA A 209 -14.52 -21.43 27.67
N ASP A 210 -15.05 -22.61 27.37
CA ASP A 210 -16.14 -23.22 28.10
C ASP A 210 -15.78 -23.48 29.59
N LYS A 211 -14.55 -23.96 29.86
CA LYS A 211 -14.04 -24.12 31.22
C LYS A 211 -13.88 -22.79 31.97
N ARG A 212 -13.44 -21.74 31.28
CA ARG A 212 -13.28 -20.39 31.87
C ARG A 212 -14.62 -19.72 32.16
N GLY A 213 -15.67 -20.11 31.45
CA GLY A 213 -17.00 -19.55 31.62
C GLY A 213 -17.10 -18.09 31.17
N VAL A 214 -18.13 -17.41 31.66
CA VAL A 214 -18.33 -15.98 31.40
C VAL A 214 -17.44 -15.14 32.32
N PRO A 215 -16.92 -13.98 31.86
CA PRO A 215 -16.10 -13.11 32.70
C PRO A 215 -16.86 -12.61 33.95
N GLU A 216 -16.22 -12.67 35.11
CA GLU A 216 -16.74 -12.07 36.35
C GLU A 216 -16.33 -10.59 36.45
N VAL A 217 -17.23 -9.61 36.25
CA VAL A 217 -16.98 -8.19 36.58
C VAL A 217 -18.24 -7.44 37.06
N VAL A 218 -18.00 -6.38 37.86
CA VAL A 218 -18.69 -5.87 39.06
C VAL A 218 -19.77 -4.79 38.82
N GLU A 219 -19.97 -4.22 37.62
CA GLU A 219 -20.99 -3.15 37.42
C GLU A 219 -21.81 -3.30 36.12
N ASN A 220 -23.14 -3.13 36.24
CA ASN A 220 -24.11 -3.12 35.13
C ASN A 220 -24.02 -1.80 34.34
N THR A 221 -23.05 -1.67 33.47
CA THR A 221 -23.01 -0.57 32.49
C THR A 221 -22.69 -1.12 31.11
N SER A 222 -23.43 -0.68 30.09
CA SER A 222 -23.22 -1.01 28.67
C SER A 222 -21.98 -0.30 28.10
N LEU A 223 -20.84 -0.44 28.78
CA LEU A 223 -19.55 0.08 28.35
C LEU A 223 -18.93 -0.88 27.31
N GLN A 224 -18.23 -0.32 26.34
CA GLN A 224 -17.38 -1.11 25.44
C GLN A 224 -16.11 -1.53 26.20
N VAL A 225 -15.69 -2.79 26.00
CA VAL A 225 -14.52 -3.35 26.70
C VAL A 225 -13.19 -2.84 26.13
N LEU A 226 -13.23 -2.32 24.90
CA LEU A 226 -12.11 -1.70 24.22
C LEU A 226 -12.26 -0.18 24.18
N PRO A 227 -11.16 0.58 24.30
CA PRO A 227 -11.19 2.01 24.00
C PRO A 227 -11.59 2.23 22.53
N ALA A 228 -12.40 3.27 22.27
CA ALA A 228 -12.92 3.58 20.93
C ALA A 228 -11.83 3.74 19.85
N SER A 229 -10.59 4.01 20.26
CA SER A 229 -9.41 4.11 19.39
C SER A 229 -8.86 2.77 18.89
N TYR A 230 -9.24 1.64 19.51
CA TYR A 230 -8.71 0.32 19.16
C TYR A 230 -9.61 -0.45 18.20
N ILE A 231 -10.91 -0.18 18.21
CA ILE A 231 -11.78 -0.62 17.12
C ILE A 231 -11.22 0.07 15.90
N SER A 232 -10.65 -0.73 14.98
CA SER A 232 -10.54 -0.29 13.60
C SER A 232 -11.99 -0.18 13.12
N LEU A 233 -12.64 0.93 13.48
CA LEU A 233 -13.40 1.69 12.51
C LEU A 233 -12.48 1.62 11.32
N LYS A 234 -12.88 0.88 10.28
CA LYS A 234 -12.23 1.04 8.99
C LYS A 234 -11.97 2.55 8.95
N ARG A 235 -10.70 2.94 8.79
CA ARG A 235 -10.50 4.01 7.84
C ARG A 235 -11.22 3.44 6.63
N VAL A 236 -12.51 3.78 6.51
CA VAL A 236 -13.05 4.26 5.27
C VAL A 236 -11.94 5.21 4.93
N GLU A 237 -10.99 4.73 4.12
CA GLU A 237 -10.14 5.62 3.37
C GLU A 237 -11.16 6.65 2.94
N PRO A 238 -11.06 7.90 3.43
CA PRO A 238 -12.04 8.89 3.04
C PRO A 238 -12.13 8.67 1.55
N ILE A 239 -13.34 8.41 1.03
CA ILE A 239 -13.54 8.43 -0.41
C ILE A 239 -13.04 9.82 -0.70
N ILE A 240 -11.77 9.94 -1.10
CA ILE A 240 -11.14 11.20 -1.40
C ILE A 240 -12.03 11.57 -2.54
N PRO A 241 -12.94 12.56 -2.39
CA PRO A 241 -13.80 12.92 -3.47
C PRO A 241 -12.81 13.17 -4.60
N THR A 242 -12.90 12.37 -5.66
CA THR A 242 -12.02 12.46 -6.82
C THR A 242 -12.35 13.81 -7.39
N LYS A 243 -11.74 14.85 -6.81
CA LYS A 243 -12.17 16.22 -7.00
C LYS A 243 -11.59 16.52 -8.35
N LEU A 244 -12.45 16.47 -9.36
CA LEU A 244 -12.11 16.70 -10.74
C LEU A 244 -11.29 18.00 -10.78
N LEU A 245 -10.04 17.86 -11.21
CA LEU A 245 -9.10 18.92 -11.37
C LEU A 245 -9.51 19.72 -12.61
N GLU A 246 -9.76 21.01 -12.46
CA GLU A 246 -10.12 21.91 -13.55
C GLU A 246 -8.86 22.35 -14.29
N LEU A 247 -8.68 21.85 -15.51
CA LEU A 247 -7.57 22.23 -16.37
C LEU A 247 -7.93 23.47 -17.21
N GLN A 248 -7.06 24.47 -17.21
CA GLN A 248 -7.19 25.69 -18.00
C GLN A 248 -5.84 26.09 -18.63
N VAL A 249 -5.84 26.42 -19.92
CA VAL A 249 -4.63 26.90 -20.63
C VAL A 249 -4.84 28.36 -21.04
N VAL A 250 -4.11 29.29 -20.42
CA VAL A 250 -4.27 30.75 -20.66
C VAL A 250 -2.94 31.34 -21.10
N LYS A 251 -2.90 32.00 -22.27
CA LYS A 251 -1.73 32.74 -22.79
C LYS A 251 -0.40 31.96 -22.75
N GLY A 252 -0.45 30.64 -22.92
CA GLY A 252 0.73 29.78 -22.89
C GLY A 252 1.22 29.41 -21.49
N MET A 253 0.36 29.48 -20.48
CA MET A 253 0.55 28.94 -19.14
C MET A 253 -0.53 27.91 -18.86
N VAL A 254 -0.19 26.87 -18.08
CA VAL A 254 -1.12 25.79 -17.72
C VAL A 254 -1.51 25.96 -16.27
N TYR A 255 -2.82 25.99 -16.02
CA TYR A 255 -3.41 26.09 -14.70
C TYR A 255 -4.23 24.84 -14.40
N VAL A 256 -4.13 24.36 -13.17
CA VAL A 256 -5.01 23.31 -12.63
C VAL A 256 -5.66 23.87 -11.36
N ASN A 257 -6.99 23.90 -11.28
CA ASN A 257 -7.74 24.56 -10.20
C ASN A 257 -7.29 26.02 -9.96
N SER A 258 -7.05 26.78 -11.03
CA SER A 258 -6.53 28.16 -10.99
C SER A 258 -5.10 28.30 -10.44
N ILE A 259 -4.37 27.20 -10.24
CA ILE A 259 -2.97 27.18 -9.81
C ILE A 259 -2.09 27.01 -11.03
N GLU A 260 -1.13 27.91 -11.24
CA GLU A 260 -0.13 27.78 -12.32
C GLU A 260 0.79 26.57 -12.04
N VAL A 261 0.81 25.61 -12.95
CA VAL A 261 1.60 24.38 -12.83
C VAL A 261 2.69 24.26 -13.90
N ILE A 262 2.55 24.94 -15.04
CA ILE A 262 3.61 25.05 -16.07
C ILE A 262 3.72 26.51 -16.50
N ASN A 263 4.93 27.07 -16.29
CA ASN A 263 5.23 28.45 -16.63
C ASN A 263 5.64 28.62 -18.11
N LYS A 264 5.60 29.87 -18.59
CA LYS A 264 5.99 30.23 -19.96
C LYS A 264 7.50 30.05 -20.24
N LYS A 265 8.35 29.96 -19.21
CA LYS A 265 9.81 29.81 -19.34
C LYS A 265 10.22 28.36 -19.65
N ALA A 266 9.36 27.38 -19.38
CA ALA A 266 9.59 25.96 -19.64
C ALA A 266 9.11 25.54 -21.05
N ALA A 267 9.72 26.08 -22.11
CA ALA A 267 9.24 25.92 -23.48
C ALA A 267 9.13 24.44 -23.94
N SER A 268 10.11 23.59 -23.60
CA SER A 268 10.08 22.16 -23.94
C SER A 268 8.91 21.43 -23.26
N CYS A 269 8.73 21.64 -21.94
CA CYS A 269 7.60 21.12 -21.18
C CYS A 269 6.25 21.57 -21.77
N LEU A 270 6.13 22.85 -22.10
CA LEU A 270 4.91 23.42 -22.66
C LEU A 270 4.56 22.80 -24.02
N ASN A 271 5.54 22.56 -24.88
CA ASN A 271 5.32 21.97 -26.20
C ASN A 271 4.81 20.53 -26.09
N ILE A 272 5.42 19.73 -25.22
CA ILE A 272 4.96 18.36 -24.95
C ILE A 272 3.54 18.38 -24.35
N PHE A 273 3.30 19.24 -23.35
CA PHE A 273 1.98 19.37 -22.74
C PHE A 273 0.90 19.75 -23.76
N ARG A 274 1.20 20.69 -24.67
CA ARG A 274 0.28 21.11 -25.73
C ARG A 274 -0.08 19.96 -26.67
N ILE A 275 0.86 19.08 -26.99
CA ILE A 275 0.58 17.91 -27.82
C ILE A 275 -0.37 16.95 -27.10
N LEU A 276 -0.08 16.62 -25.84
CA LEU A 276 -0.95 15.77 -25.02
C LEU A 276 -2.34 16.38 -24.85
N PHE A 277 -2.40 17.70 -24.62
CA PHE A 277 -3.66 18.41 -24.42
C PHE A 277 -4.49 18.50 -25.71
N LYS A 278 -3.86 18.71 -26.87
CA LYS A 278 -4.57 18.67 -28.17
C LYS A 278 -5.17 17.30 -28.43
N GLN A 279 -4.45 16.22 -28.13
CA GLN A 279 -4.97 14.87 -28.27
C GLN A 279 -6.15 14.61 -27.33
N PHE A 280 -6.03 15.06 -26.08
CA PHE A 280 -7.10 14.97 -25.09
C PHE A 280 -8.36 15.73 -25.52
N LEU A 281 -8.22 16.96 -26.02
CA LEU A 281 -9.33 17.73 -26.58
C LEU A 281 -10.01 17.01 -27.73
N HIS A 282 -9.23 16.50 -28.68
CA HIS A 282 -9.75 15.74 -29.81
C HIS A 282 -10.51 14.47 -29.37
N ASP A 283 -10.04 13.78 -28.33
CA ASP A 283 -10.72 12.60 -27.79
C ASP A 283 -12.01 12.95 -27.03
N CYS A 284 -12.04 14.11 -26.36
CA CYS A 284 -13.26 14.68 -25.79
C CYS A 284 -14.27 15.12 -26.86
N GLU A 285 -13.84 15.76 -27.95
CA GLU A 285 -14.68 16.15 -29.08
C GLU A 285 -15.29 14.94 -29.80
N LYS A 286 -14.60 13.80 -29.78
CA LYS A 286 -15.08 12.52 -30.29
C LYS A 286 -15.94 11.73 -29.31
N GLU A 287 -16.23 12.30 -28.15
CA GLU A 287 -17.02 11.68 -27.07
C GLU A 287 -16.48 10.28 -26.66
N LEU A 288 -15.16 10.09 -26.74
CA LEU A 288 -14.55 8.82 -26.35
C LEU A 288 -14.63 8.65 -24.82
N PRO A 289 -14.97 7.44 -24.33
CA PRO A 289 -14.96 7.16 -22.90
C PRO A 289 -13.51 7.23 -22.35
N PRO A 290 -13.30 7.64 -21.09
CA PRO A 290 -11.96 7.83 -20.48
C PRO A 290 -10.97 6.66 -20.67
N GLU A 291 -11.46 5.42 -20.69
CA GLU A 291 -10.65 4.23 -20.91
C GLU A 291 -10.04 4.18 -22.32
N LYS A 292 -10.73 4.76 -23.30
CA LYS A 292 -10.36 4.74 -24.73
C LYS A 292 -9.62 6.00 -25.19
N HIS A 293 -9.33 6.95 -24.30
CA HIS A 293 -8.52 8.12 -24.65
C HIS A 293 -7.11 7.69 -25.09
N THR A 294 -6.65 8.28 -26.19
CA THR A 294 -5.46 7.88 -26.94
C THR A 294 -4.19 8.13 -26.13
N LEU A 295 -3.30 7.14 -26.14
CA LEU A 295 -1.96 7.24 -25.56
C LEU A 295 -0.97 7.64 -26.64
N LEU A 296 -0.07 8.57 -26.31
CA LEU A 296 1.06 8.93 -27.16
C LEU A 296 2.34 8.33 -26.59
N ASN A 297 2.97 7.43 -27.34
CA ASN A 297 4.28 6.91 -27.00
C ASN A 297 5.39 7.91 -27.38
N ILE A 298 6.63 7.64 -26.94
CA ILE A 298 7.77 8.56 -27.12
C ILE A 298 8.05 8.82 -28.61
N ASN A 299 7.96 7.79 -29.46
CA ASN A 299 8.21 7.91 -30.90
C ASN A 299 7.11 8.73 -31.61
N GLN A 300 5.87 8.69 -31.10
CA GLN A 300 4.79 9.55 -31.59
C GLN A 300 5.00 11.00 -31.14
N LEU A 301 5.44 11.22 -29.90
CA LEU A 301 5.77 12.55 -29.39
C LEU A 301 6.96 13.16 -30.13
N GLU A 302 7.99 12.38 -30.44
CA GLU A 302 9.13 12.79 -31.27
C GLU A 302 8.68 13.36 -32.63
N LYS A 303 7.85 12.59 -33.34
CA LYS A 303 7.29 13.01 -34.65
C LYS A 303 6.46 14.28 -34.54
N LEU A 304 5.63 14.39 -33.51
CA LEU A 304 4.75 15.54 -33.29
C LEU A 304 5.51 16.80 -32.83
N LEU A 305 6.67 16.62 -32.19
CA LEU A 305 7.58 17.71 -31.81
C LEU A 305 8.50 18.14 -32.96
N GLY A 306 8.60 17.36 -34.03
CA GLY A 306 9.48 17.64 -35.16
C GLY A 306 10.96 17.54 -34.79
N LEU A 307 11.31 16.61 -33.89
CA LEU A 307 12.70 16.37 -33.50
C LEU A 307 13.47 15.67 -34.63
N SER A 308 14.79 15.86 -34.67
CA SER A 308 15.68 15.12 -35.58
C SER A 308 15.70 13.63 -35.23
N LEU A 309 15.91 12.76 -36.21
CA LEU A 309 16.01 11.30 -36.02
C LEU A 309 17.16 10.87 -35.07
N GLU A 310 18.13 11.75 -34.83
CA GLU A 310 19.25 11.53 -33.90
C GLU A 310 19.01 12.19 -32.52
N ALA A 311 17.80 12.70 -32.26
CA ALA A 311 17.51 13.38 -31.01
C ALA A 311 17.48 12.40 -29.83
N ASP A 312 18.13 12.81 -28.74
CA ASP A 312 18.05 12.11 -27.46
C ASP A 312 16.62 12.25 -26.88
N LEU A 313 15.79 11.24 -27.13
CA LEU A 313 14.38 11.21 -26.68
C LEU A 313 14.25 11.15 -25.16
N GLU A 314 15.26 10.64 -24.46
CA GLU A 314 15.31 10.64 -23.00
C GLU A 314 15.37 12.08 -22.48
N HIS A 315 16.34 12.86 -22.97
CA HIS A 315 16.53 14.23 -22.51
C HIS A 315 15.49 15.21 -23.07
N GLN A 316 14.98 14.96 -24.27
CA GLN A 316 14.06 15.88 -24.95
C GLN A 316 12.58 15.60 -24.67
N ILE A 317 12.22 14.38 -24.27
CA ILE A 317 10.82 13.99 -24.04
C ILE A 317 10.61 13.39 -22.64
N ARG A 318 11.33 12.32 -22.28
CA ARG A 318 11.06 11.58 -21.03
C ARG A 318 11.43 12.38 -19.77
N LYS A 319 12.60 13.01 -19.72
CA LYS A 319 13.04 13.88 -18.61
C LYS A 319 12.11 15.08 -18.41
N PRO A 320 11.73 15.85 -19.46
CA PRO A 320 10.74 16.91 -19.34
C PRO A 320 9.37 16.44 -18.84
N LEU A 321 8.87 15.29 -19.32
CA LEU A 321 7.60 14.70 -18.85
C LEU A 321 7.64 14.35 -17.37
N ASN A 322 8.68 13.65 -16.94
CA ASN A 322 8.87 13.28 -15.55
C ASN A 322 9.00 14.51 -14.65
N LYS A 323 9.72 15.54 -15.11
CA LYS A 323 9.85 16.82 -14.41
C LYS A 323 8.50 17.52 -14.28
N MET A 324 7.70 17.57 -15.35
CA MET A 324 6.35 18.14 -15.32
C MET A 324 5.45 17.43 -14.31
N GLN A 325 5.37 16.10 -14.37
CA GLN A 325 4.56 15.32 -13.43
C GLN A 325 4.94 15.59 -11.97
N LYS A 326 6.24 15.63 -11.66
CA LYS A 326 6.75 15.95 -10.33
C LYS A 326 6.39 17.37 -9.88
N THR A 327 6.64 18.35 -10.74
CA THR A 327 6.33 19.76 -10.42
C THR A 327 4.82 19.96 -10.22
N ILE A 328 3.99 19.41 -11.10
CA ILE A 328 2.52 19.48 -10.99
C ILE A 328 2.06 18.86 -9.67
N LYS A 329 2.52 17.64 -9.35
CA LYS A 329 2.19 16.96 -8.07
C LYS A 329 2.56 17.83 -6.87
N ALA A 330 3.81 18.29 -6.78
CA ALA A 330 4.29 19.05 -5.65
C ALA A 330 3.51 20.37 -5.48
N THR A 331 3.34 21.13 -6.57
CA THR A 331 2.65 22.43 -6.54
C THR A 331 1.17 22.29 -6.17
N LEU A 332 0.49 21.25 -6.66
CA LEU A 332 -0.92 21.03 -6.34
C LEU A 332 -1.11 20.48 -4.92
N ALA A 333 -0.25 19.55 -4.48
CA ALA A 333 -0.31 19.02 -3.11
C ALA A 333 -0.08 20.13 -2.07
N GLU A 334 0.91 20.99 -2.29
CA GLU A 334 1.22 22.13 -1.41
C GLU A 334 0.06 23.13 -1.33
N LYS A 335 -0.52 23.51 -2.47
CA LYS A 335 -1.52 24.58 -2.53
C LYS A 335 -2.95 24.15 -2.27
N LEU A 336 -3.29 22.88 -2.54
CA LEU A 336 -4.64 22.35 -2.31
C LEU A 336 -4.76 21.60 -0.98
N GLY A 337 -3.65 21.20 -0.35
CA GLY A 337 -3.66 20.35 0.84
C GLY A 337 -4.28 18.96 0.59
N LEU A 338 -4.25 18.50 -0.67
CA LEU A 338 -4.81 17.22 -1.12
C LEU A 338 -3.68 16.22 -1.42
N SER A 339 -3.99 14.92 -1.27
CA SER A 339 -3.11 13.85 -1.74
C SER A 339 -3.18 13.76 -3.26
N ILE A 340 -2.33 14.54 -3.94
CA ILE A 340 -2.19 14.52 -5.40
C ILE A 340 -1.15 13.49 -5.80
N GLU A 341 -1.50 12.59 -6.70
CA GLU A 341 -0.60 11.61 -7.27
C GLU A 341 0.08 12.07 -8.56
N ARG A 342 1.19 11.39 -8.90
CA ARG A 342 2.04 11.77 -10.04
C ARG A 342 1.28 11.70 -11.38
N ASP A 343 0.33 10.78 -11.47
CA ASP A 343 -0.46 10.50 -12.66
C ASP A 343 -1.80 11.26 -12.71
N ASP A 344 -2.13 12.09 -11.71
CA ASP A 344 -3.43 12.78 -11.61
C ASP A 344 -3.65 13.85 -12.69
N VAL A 345 -2.59 14.30 -13.36
CA VAL A 345 -2.70 15.30 -14.44
C VAL A 345 -2.19 14.76 -15.77
N ILE A 346 -0.99 14.18 -15.76
CA ILE A 346 -0.41 13.47 -16.91
C ILE A 346 -0.24 12.03 -16.49
N GLN A 347 -1.01 11.12 -17.07
CA GLN A 347 -0.97 9.70 -16.76
C GLN A 347 0.11 9.00 -17.60
N THR A 348 0.99 8.25 -16.94
CA THR A 348 1.87 7.27 -17.59
C THR A 348 1.27 5.88 -17.51
N LEU A 349 1.11 5.20 -18.66
CA LEU A 349 0.74 3.78 -18.68
C LEU A 349 1.96 2.94 -19.12
N GLY A 350 2.42 2.07 -18.22
CA GLY A 350 3.62 1.25 -18.38
C GLY A 350 3.46 0.06 -19.33
N TRP A 351 4.60 -0.56 -19.65
CA TRP A 351 4.79 -1.63 -20.66
C TRP A 351 3.94 -2.90 -20.44
N GLN A 352 3.39 -3.11 -19.24
CA GLN A 352 2.60 -4.31 -18.90
C GLN A 352 1.21 -4.37 -19.59
N ARG A 353 0.80 -3.33 -20.31
CA ARG A 353 -0.41 -3.33 -21.14
C ARG A 353 -0.02 -3.18 -22.60
N SER A 354 -0.80 -3.77 -23.51
CA SER A 354 -0.63 -3.67 -24.98
C SER A 354 -0.61 -2.24 -25.53
N SER A 355 -0.88 -1.25 -24.69
CA SER A 355 -0.80 0.18 -24.98
C SER A 355 0.08 0.90 -23.94
N HIS A 356 1.31 1.26 -24.33
CA HIS A 356 2.23 2.08 -23.54
C HIS A 356 2.21 3.56 -23.99
N GLY A 357 2.43 4.51 -23.07
CA GLY A 357 2.58 5.92 -23.42
C GLY A 357 2.07 6.89 -22.37
N TYR A 358 1.95 8.16 -22.79
CA TYR A 358 1.54 9.29 -21.97
C TYR A 358 0.24 9.88 -22.50
N ARG A 359 -0.61 10.36 -21.59
CA ARG A 359 -1.81 11.15 -21.93
C ARG A 359 -2.16 12.10 -20.78
N ILE A 360 -2.99 13.10 -21.06
CA ILE A 360 -3.68 13.84 -20.01
C ILE A 360 -4.67 12.88 -19.34
N ASN A 361 -4.73 12.86 -18.01
CA ASN A 361 -5.53 11.89 -17.27
C ASN A 361 -7.04 12.21 -17.39
N PRO A 362 -7.85 11.37 -18.06
CA PRO A 362 -9.27 11.64 -18.29
C PRO A 362 -10.16 11.32 -17.08
N PHE A 363 -9.64 10.61 -16.07
CA PHE A 363 -10.41 10.22 -14.88
C PHE A 363 -10.41 11.28 -13.79
N THR A 364 -9.42 12.15 -13.81
CA THR A 364 -9.14 13.12 -12.75
C THR A 364 -9.25 14.56 -13.23
N LEU A 365 -9.26 14.82 -14.54
CA LEU A 365 -9.31 16.17 -15.10
C LEU A 365 -10.63 16.48 -15.81
N THR A 366 -11.06 17.73 -15.70
CA THR A 366 -12.13 18.33 -16.52
C THR A 366 -11.63 19.62 -17.14
N ILE A 367 -12.23 20.02 -18.26
CA ILE A 367 -11.87 21.25 -18.95
C ILE A 367 -12.77 22.37 -18.43
N LYS A 368 -12.16 23.44 -17.92
CA LYS A 368 -12.88 24.67 -17.65
C LYS A 368 -12.98 25.47 -18.93
N LYS A 369 -14.22 25.68 -19.41
CA LYS A 369 -14.51 26.51 -20.59
C LYS A 369 -14.13 27.97 -20.36
#